data_AF-A0A4R5BWQ5-F1
#
_entry.id   AF-A0A4R5BWQ5-F1
#
_cell.length_a   1.000
_cell.length_b   1.000
_cell.length_c   1.000
_cell.angle_alpha   90.00
_cell.angle_beta   90.00
_cell.angle_gamma   90.00
#
_symmetry.space_group_name_H-M   'P 1'
#
loop_
_entity.id
_entity.type
_entity.pdbx_description
1 polymer ?
#
loop_
_entity_poly.entity_id
_entity_poly.type
_entity_poly.pdbx_seq_one_letter_code
_entity_poly.pdbx_strand_id
1 'polypeptide(L)'
;MDTRDNAGGLPIVVIGAGPVGLAAAAHLAERDLDFLVLEAGGTVGAAIGEWGHVRLFSPWRYDTDAAARRLLEPTGWSPPDPETLPTGAELVRDYLTPLARVPALAGRIRTGTRVVAVARHGVDVTRTVGRQDHPLLVRTVGPDGTVTDLAAHAVIDASGAWGRSNPLGHSGLPAPGEDQAVSYLTGPLPDVLGRDRARFAGKHALVVGMGHSAANTLLALAELAAAEPGTRITWAVRGTSVARLYGGGDADGLPARGALGTRLKAAVNDGEIDLVRGFTITGLTAPEGGPAAGPVQVTGRTLDGTRVLEADTVVAATGFRPDLDMLREVRVELDPAIEAPVRLAPLIDPNVHSCGTVPPHGERDLAHPEPGFYLAGAKSYGRAPTFLLATGYEQVRSIVAALAGDRQAADTIQLDLPQTGVCSTSPVTEDPLPGTSAEQSEGCGASCSTEPAEPVNAAAGQALPVVQAETEEGMARGFFG
;
A
#
# COMPACT_ATOMS: atom_id res chain seq x y z
N MET A 1 -30.24 -29.01 -11.81
CA MET A 1 -30.98 -27.80 -12.22
C MET A 1 -29.92 -26.86 -12.77
N ASP A 2 -29.97 -26.63 -14.07
CA ASP A 2 -28.86 -26.13 -14.89
C ASP A 2 -28.59 -24.65 -14.60
N THR A 3 -27.43 -24.32 -14.00
CA THR A 3 -27.03 -22.94 -13.66
C THR A 3 -26.28 -22.24 -14.81
N ARG A 4 -26.44 -22.72 -16.05
CA ARG A 4 -25.83 -22.14 -17.25
C ARG A 4 -26.60 -20.96 -17.83
N ASP A 5 -27.83 -20.71 -17.38
CA ASP A 5 -28.61 -19.54 -17.75
C ASP A 5 -28.62 -18.53 -16.60
N ASN A 6 -27.74 -17.52 -16.68
CA ASN A 6 -28.06 -16.08 -16.52
C ASN A 6 -26.80 -15.27 -16.15
N ALA A 7 -25.81 -15.18 -17.04
CA ALA A 7 -24.69 -14.24 -16.87
C ALA A 7 -25.15 -12.75 -16.89
N GLY A 8 -26.36 -12.47 -17.40
CA GLY A 8 -26.94 -11.14 -17.48
C GLY A 8 -27.58 -10.60 -16.19
N GLY A 9 -27.47 -11.32 -15.07
CA GLY A 9 -28.07 -10.90 -13.78
C GLY A 9 -27.20 -11.16 -12.54
N LEU A 10 -25.91 -11.49 -12.72
CA LEU A 10 -24.99 -11.67 -11.59
C LEU A 10 -24.33 -10.34 -11.22
N PRO A 11 -24.11 -10.05 -9.93
CA PRO A 11 -23.51 -8.80 -9.52
C PRO A 11 -22.01 -8.77 -9.80
N ILE A 12 -21.46 -7.57 -9.86
CA ILE A 12 -20.04 -7.31 -9.70
C ILE A 12 -19.73 -7.27 -8.20
N VAL A 13 -18.81 -8.11 -7.75
CA VAL A 13 -18.40 -8.13 -6.33
C VAL A 13 -17.17 -7.25 -6.14
N VAL A 14 -17.26 -6.27 -5.24
CA VAL A 14 -16.13 -5.44 -4.80
C VAL A 14 -15.67 -5.93 -3.44
N ILE A 15 -14.40 -6.30 -3.32
CA ILE A 15 -13.81 -6.78 -2.06
C ILE A 15 -13.10 -5.60 -1.38
N GLY A 16 -13.57 -5.25 -0.18
CA GLY A 16 -13.11 -4.11 0.61
C GLY A 16 -13.99 -2.87 0.44
N ALA A 17 -14.43 -2.28 1.54
CA ALA A 17 -15.14 -1.00 1.60
C ALA A 17 -14.23 0.13 2.11
N GLY A 18 -12.97 0.13 1.67
CA GLY A 18 -12.07 1.29 1.77
C GLY A 18 -12.36 2.34 0.69
N PRO A 19 -11.54 3.39 0.57
CA PRO A 19 -11.77 4.49 -0.37
C PRO A 19 -11.91 4.01 -1.82
N VAL A 20 -11.02 3.12 -2.26
CA VAL A 20 -11.01 2.60 -3.64
C VAL A 20 -12.23 1.70 -3.91
N GLY A 21 -12.60 0.86 -2.94
CA GLY A 21 -13.78 -0.01 -3.08
C GLY A 21 -15.09 0.76 -3.10
N LEU A 22 -15.24 1.80 -2.28
CA LEU A 22 -16.42 2.67 -2.32
C LEU A 22 -16.46 3.55 -3.57
N ALA A 23 -15.30 4.00 -4.08
CA ALA A 23 -15.23 4.66 -5.38
C ALA A 23 -15.67 3.72 -6.51
N ALA A 24 -15.22 2.45 -6.50
CA ALA A 24 -15.69 1.44 -7.46
C ALA A 24 -17.22 1.30 -7.39
N ALA A 25 -17.79 1.20 -6.19
CA ALA A 25 -19.25 1.15 -5.99
C ALA A 25 -19.97 2.41 -6.53
N ALA A 26 -19.39 3.60 -6.36
CA ALA A 26 -19.94 4.84 -6.90
C ALA A 26 -19.97 4.83 -8.44
N HIS A 27 -18.86 4.45 -9.09
CA HIS A 27 -18.80 4.31 -10.56
C HIS A 27 -19.76 3.23 -11.08
N LEU A 28 -19.89 2.10 -10.36
CA LEU A 28 -20.84 1.03 -10.72
C LEU A 28 -22.29 1.53 -10.64
N ALA A 29 -22.62 2.29 -9.59
CA ALA A 29 -23.94 2.88 -9.40
C ALA A 29 -24.30 3.91 -10.48
N GLU A 30 -23.37 4.80 -10.87
CA GLU A 30 -23.62 5.78 -11.94
C GLU A 30 -23.84 5.14 -13.32
N ARG A 31 -23.47 3.86 -13.48
CA ARG A 31 -23.64 3.09 -14.71
C ARG A 31 -24.76 2.04 -14.62
N ASP A 32 -25.57 2.09 -13.57
CA ASP A 32 -26.68 1.15 -13.32
C ASP A 32 -26.26 -0.34 -13.36
N LEU A 33 -25.02 -0.64 -12.97
CA LEU A 33 -24.53 -2.01 -12.89
C LEU A 33 -24.88 -2.62 -11.52
N ASP A 34 -25.32 -3.88 -11.49
CA ASP A 34 -25.61 -4.56 -10.22
C ASP A 34 -24.30 -4.92 -9.49
N PHE A 35 -24.21 -4.61 -8.20
CA PHE A 35 -23.00 -4.83 -7.42
C PHE A 35 -23.26 -5.13 -5.95
N LEU A 36 -22.26 -5.75 -5.33
CA LEU A 36 -22.18 -6.02 -3.90
C LEU A 36 -20.77 -5.73 -3.38
N VAL A 37 -20.66 -4.90 -2.34
CA VAL A 37 -19.40 -4.63 -1.63
C VAL A 37 -19.32 -5.51 -0.38
N LEU A 38 -18.19 -6.19 -0.20
CA LEU A 38 -17.92 -7.07 0.94
C LEU A 38 -16.76 -6.51 1.76
N GLU A 39 -17.02 -6.18 3.03
CA GLU A 39 -16.03 -5.60 3.95
C GLU A 39 -15.82 -6.54 5.14
N ALA A 40 -14.55 -6.86 5.43
CA ALA A 40 -14.20 -7.77 6.52
C ALA A 40 -14.40 -7.11 7.91
N GLY A 41 -14.15 -5.81 8.03
CA GLY A 41 -14.36 -5.03 9.24
C GLY A 41 -15.83 -4.73 9.53
N GLY A 42 -16.12 -4.32 10.77
CA GLY A 42 -17.50 -4.01 11.19
C GLY A 42 -18.10 -2.74 10.56
N THR A 43 -17.26 -1.89 9.98
CA THR A 43 -17.64 -0.61 9.36
C THR A 43 -16.90 -0.40 8.05
N VAL A 44 -17.40 0.49 7.20
CA VAL A 44 -16.63 0.97 6.04
C VAL A 44 -15.36 1.70 6.50
N GLY A 45 -14.30 1.65 5.69
CA GLY A 45 -13.02 2.24 6.04
C GLY A 45 -12.34 1.67 7.28
N ALA A 46 -12.68 0.43 7.70
CA ALA A 46 -12.20 -0.16 8.95
C ALA A 46 -10.66 -0.08 9.12
N ALA A 47 -9.90 -0.44 8.07
CA ALA A 47 -8.44 -0.35 8.10
C ALA A 47 -7.94 1.09 8.32
N ILE A 48 -8.60 2.10 7.73
CA ILE A 48 -8.27 3.52 7.95
C ILE A 48 -8.57 3.93 9.38
N GLY A 49 -9.66 3.42 9.96
CA GLY A 49 -10.02 3.65 11.35
C GLY A 49 -8.92 3.24 12.33
N GLU A 50 -8.14 2.18 12.02
CA GLU A 50 -7.03 1.74 12.88
C GLU A 50 -5.90 2.78 13.00
N TRP A 51 -5.67 3.55 11.94
CA TRP A 51 -4.70 4.65 11.89
C TRP A 51 -5.36 6.01 11.76
N GLY A 52 -6.60 6.17 12.22
CA GLY A 52 -7.39 7.39 12.00
C GLY A 52 -6.76 8.68 12.54
N HIS A 53 -5.83 8.58 13.48
CA HIS A 53 -5.07 9.72 14.02
C HIS A 53 -4.00 10.27 13.06
N VAL A 54 -3.61 9.49 12.04
CA VAL A 54 -2.57 9.88 11.08
C VAL A 54 -3.12 10.85 10.06
N ARG A 55 -2.39 11.95 9.83
CA ARG A 55 -2.68 12.93 8.77
C ARG A 55 -2.15 12.43 7.43
N LEU A 56 -2.96 12.52 6.40
CA LEU A 56 -2.58 12.23 5.03
C LEU A 56 -1.63 13.32 4.51
N PHE A 57 -0.85 12.96 3.49
CA PHE A 57 0.04 13.87 2.77
C PHE A 57 -0.63 14.51 1.54
N SER A 58 -1.82 14.03 1.18
CA SER A 58 -2.64 14.55 0.08
C SER A 58 -3.77 15.41 0.63
N PRO A 59 -4.14 16.49 -0.06
CA PRO A 59 -5.32 17.29 0.29
C PRO A 59 -6.62 16.66 -0.22
N TRP A 60 -7.74 17.08 0.37
CA TRP A 60 -9.09 16.57 0.07
C TRP A 60 -9.45 16.47 -1.42
N ARG A 61 -8.93 17.36 -2.27
CA ARG A 61 -9.15 17.29 -3.73
C ARG A 61 -8.63 16.00 -4.39
N TYR A 62 -7.61 15.35 -3.82
CA TYR A 62 -7.07 14.08 -4.33
C TYR A 62 -7.55 12.86 -3.53
N ASP A 63 -8.16 13.09 -2.37
CA ASP A 63 -8.66 12.05 -1.48
C ASP A 63 -10.19 11.82 -1.62
N THR A 64 -10.84 12.49 -2.58
CA THR A 64 -12.24 12.29 -2.92
C THR A 64 -12.42 11.96 -4.40
N ASP A 65 -13.23 10.93 -4.70
CA ASP A 65 -13.51 10.49 -6.07
C ASP A 65 -14.63 11.33 -6.71
N ALA A 66 -14.53 11.59 -8.02
CA ALA A 66 -15.49 12.44 -8.73
C ALA A 66 -16.91 11.83 -8.81
N ALA A 67 -17.05 10.51 -9.00
CA ALA A 67 -18.36 9.85 -9.00
C ALA A 67 -18.95 9.84 -7.58
N ALA A 68 -18.13 9.56 -6.58
CA ALA A 68 -18.54 9.62 -5.18
C ALA A 68 -19.07 11.01 -4.79
N ARG A 69 -18.39 12.09 -5.22
CA ARG A 69 -18.85 13.47 -4.99
C ARG A 69 -20.20 13.75 -5.64
N ARG A 70 -20.42 13.32 -6.90
CA ARG A 70 -21.71 13.48 -7.59
C ARG A 70 -22.85 12.74 -6.90
N LEU A 71 -22.59 11.61 -6.25
CA LEU A 71 -23.58 10.90 -5.43
C LEU A 71 -23.83 11.56 -4.07
N LEU A 72 -22.83 12.23 -3.51
CA LEU A 72 -22.88 12.88 -2.19
C LEU A 72 -23.57 14.24 -2.24
N GLU A 73 -23.24 15.09 -3.21
CA GLU A 73 -23.74 16.48 -3.29
C GLU A 73 -25.28 16.60 -3.19
N PRO A 74 -26.09 15.75 -3.87
CA PRO A 74 -27.55 15.81 -3.75
C PRO A 74 -28.10 15.48 -2.35
N THR A 75 -27.29 14.87 -1.48
CA THR A 75 -27.69 14.53 -0.10
C THR A 75 -27.53 15.70 0.89
N GLY A 76 -27.05 16.86 0.40
CA GLY A 76 -26.69 18.00 1.24
C GLY A 76 -25.30 17.87 1.87
N TRP A 77 -24.50 16.90 1.42
CA TRP A 77 -23.09 16.76 1.83
C TRP A 77 -22.31 18.02 1.45
N SER A 78 -21.64 18.62 2.44
CA SER A 78 -20.79 19.79 2.24
C SER A 78 -19.34 19.33 2.08
N PRO A 79 -18.70 19.54 0.92
CA PRO A 79 -17.32 19.13 0.72
C PRO A 79 -16.40 19.89 1.68
N PRO A 80 -15.43 19.21 2.31
CA PRO A 80 -14.35 19.88 3.03
C PRO A 80 -13.54 20.81 2.11
N ASP A 81 -12.75 21.72 2.72
CA ASP A 81 -11.81 22.57 1.98
C ASP A 81 -10.84 21.71 1.14
N PRO A 82 -10.82 21.88 -0.20
CA PRO A 82 -10.04 21.05 -1.11
C PRO A 82 -8.53 21.09 -0.88
N GLU A 83 -8.01 22.12 -0.20
CA GLU A 83 -6.58 22.30 0.07
C GLU A 83 -6.13 21.74 1.43
N THR A 84 -7.05 21.39 2.31
CA THR A 84 -6.74 20.87 3.64
C THR A 84 -6.35 19.39 3.59
N LEU A 85 -5.35 18.99 4.38
CA LEU A 85 -4.90 17.61 4.56
C LEU A 85 -5.75 16.90 5.63
N PRO A 86 -6.58 15.89 5.31
CA PRO A 86 -7.38 15.17 6.30
C PRO A 86 -6.54 14.23 7.17
N THR A 87 -7.06 13.90 8.34
CA THR A 87 -6.69 12.67 9.06
C THR A 87 -7.47 11.46 8.53
N GLY A 88 -6.98 10.24 8.79
CA GLY A 88 -7.73 9.03 8.45
C GLY A 88 -9.13 9.01 9.08
N ALA A 89 -9.28 9.54 10.30
CA ALA A 89 -10.56 9.66 10.99
C ALA A 89 -11.50 10.65 10.28
N GLU A 90 -10.98 11.78 9.82
CA GLU A 90 -11.73 12.75 9.01
C GLU A 90 -12.16 12.16 7.68
N LEU A 91 -11.27 11.42 6.99
CA LEU A 91 -11.59 10.71 5.75
C LEU A 91 -12.75 9.72 5.93
N VAL A 92 -12.75 8.94 7.02
CA VAL A 92 -13.84 8.00 7.34
C VAL A 92 -15.12 8.74 7.72
N ARG A 93 -15.05 9.75 8.59
CA ARG A 93 -16.19 10.47 9.15
C ARG A 93 -16.88 11.34 8.11
N ASP A 94 -16.11 12.12 7.36
CA ASP A 94 -16.63 13.20 6.50
C ASP A 94 -16.84 12.75 5.06
N TYR A 95 -16.27 11.62 4.63
CA TYR A 95 -16.38 11.15 3.25
C TYR A 95 -16.89 9.70 3.13
N LEU A 96 -16.18 8.70 3.67
CA LEU A 96 -16.51 7.29 3.42
C LEU A 96 -17.83 6.86 4.07
N THR A 97 -18.08 7.27 5.32
CA THR A 97 -19.31 6.93 6.04
C THR A 97 -20.55 7.58 5.40
N PRO A 98 -20.54 8.89 5.05
CA PRO A 98 -21.62 9.50 4.27
C PRO A 98 -21.82 8.81 2.92
N LEU A 99 -20.75 8.50 2.19
CA LEU A 99 -20.82 7.86 0.86
C LEU A 99 -21.51 6.51 0.95
N ALA A 100 -21.17 5.68 1.94
CA ALA A 100 -21.79 4.37 2.14
C ALA A 100 -23.30 4.43 2.43
N ARG A 101 -23.83 5.61 2.80
CA ARG A 101 -25.24 5.82 3.16
C ARG A 101 -26.07 6.46 2.05
N VAL A 102 -25.46 6.89 0.95
CA VAL A 102 -26.21 7.46 -0.16
C VAL A 102 -27.21 6.43 -0.72
N PRO A 103 -28.39 6.84 -1.21
CA PRO A 103 -29.42 5.91 -1.66
C PRO A 103 -28.94 4.89 -2.70
N ALA A 104 -27.99 5.29 -3.57
CA ALA A 104 -27.44 4.43 -4.61
C ALA A 104 -26.59 3.26 -4.08
N LEU A 105 -25.99 3.39 -2.89
CA LEU A 105 -25.13 2.38 -2.27
C LEU A 105 -25.82 1.66 -1.10
N ALA A 106 -26.90 2.24 -0.56
CA ALA A 106 -27.63 1.71 0.58
C ALA A 106 -28.10 0.26 0.33
N GLY A 107 -27.80 -0.63 1.29
CA GLY A 107 -28.15 -2.05 1.20
C GLY A 107 -27.23 -2.90 0.31
N ARG A 108 -26.24 -2.30 -0.37
CA ARG A 108 -25.28 -3.00 -1.25
C ARG A 108 -23.91 -3.23 -0.62
N ILE A 109 -23.73 -2.89 0.66
CA ILE A 109 -22.48 -3.06 1.40
C ILE A 109 -22.73 -4.01 2.57
N ARG A 110 -21.98 -5.12 2.63
CA ARG A 110 -22.00 -6.09 3.73
C ARG A 110 -20.71 -6.00 4.53
N THR A 111 -20.79 -5.45 5.74
CA THR A 111 -19.69 -5.42 6.70
C THR A 111 -19.60 -6.74 7.47
N GLY A 112 -18.50 -6.95 8.20
CA GLY A 112 -18.21 -8.19 8.94
C GLY A 112 -18.12 -9.44 8.06
N THR A 113 -17.98 -9.29 6.75
CA THR A 113 -18.01 -10.37 5.77
C THR A 113 -16.63 -10.50 5.13
N ARG A 114 -15.84 -11.48 5.57
CA ARG A 114 -14.49 -11.71 5.06
C ARG A 114 -14.54 -12.59 3.82
N VAL A 115 -13.99 -12.12 2.70
CA VAL A 115 -13.69 -12.99 1.56
C VAL A 115 -12.47 -13.84 1.88
N VAL A 116 -12.55 -15.15 1.64
CA VAL A 116 -11.48 -16.12 1.91
C VAL A 116 -11.03 -16.88 0.67
N ALA A 117 -11.81 -16.89 -0.42
CA ALA A 117 -11.39 -17.43 -1.70
C ALA A 117 -12.15 -16.80 -2.87
N VAL A 118 -11.48 -16.70 -4.01
CA VAL A 118 -12.09 -16.42 -5.32
C VAL A 118 -11.72 -17.56 -6.27
N ALA A 119 -12.67 -18.03 -7.07
CA ALA A 119 -12.48 -19.13 -8.03
C ALA A 119 -13.43 -18.98 -9.22
N ARG A 120 -13.39 -19.93 -10.15
CA ARG A 120 -14.47 -20.13 -11.13
C ARG A 120 -15.46 -21.17 -10.63
N HIS A 121 -16.76 -20.89 -10.78
CA HIS A 121 -17.79 -21.77 -10.26
C HIS A 121 -17.73 -23.16 -10.93
N GLY A 122 -17.45 -24.20 -10.13
CA GLY A 122 -17.46 -25.59 -10.56
C GLY A 122 -16.28 -26.04 -11.42
N VAL A 123 -15.23 -25.20 -11.56
CA VAL A 123 -13.99 -25.57 -12.28
C VAL A 123 -12.75 -25.04 -11.57
N ASP A 124 -11.75 -25.90 -11.42
CA ASP A 124 -10.44 -25.50 -10.88
C ASP A 124 -9.61 -24.70 -11.92
N VAL A 125 -8.54 -24.07 -11.45
CA VAL A 125 -7.63 -23.22 -12.23
C VAL A 125 -6.98 -23.92 -13.43
N THR A 126 -6.86 -25.25 -13.40
CA THR A 126 -6.14 -26.01 -14.44
C THR A 126 -6.97 -26.19 -15.71
N ARG A 127 -8.30 -26.16 -15.62
CA ARG A 127 -9.18 -26.28 -16.79
C ARG A 127 -9.16 -25.02 -17.66
N THR A 128 -8.88 -25.19 -18.96
CA THR A 128 -8.87 -24.08 -19.94
C THR A 128 -10.13 -24.02 -20.79
N VAL A 129 -10.59 -25.15 -21.35
CA VAL A 129 -11.71 -25.13 -22.29
C VAL A 129 -13.02 -24.74 -21.59
N GLY A 130 -13.61 -23.63 -22.06
CA GLY A 130 -14.87 -23.07 -21.57
C GLY A 130 -14.77 -22.40 -20.19
N ARG A 131 -13.56 -22.18 -19.64
CA ARG A 131 -13.40 -21.62 -18.28
C ARG A 131 -14.07 -20.26 -18.13
N GLN A 132 -13.90 -19.39 -19.12
CA GLN A 132 -14.44 -18.03 -19.11
C GLN A 132 -15.97 -17.98 -19.12
N ASP A 133 -16.63 -19.08 -19.49
CA ASP A 133 -18.09 -19.18 -19.53
C ASP A 133 -18.69 -19.46 -18.14
N HIS A 134 -17.86 -19.85 -17.16
CA HIS A 134 -18.27 -20.04 -15.77
C HIS A 134 -18.19 -18.71 -15.01
N PRO A 135 -19.19 -18.36 -14.18
CA PRO A 135 -19.10 -17.16 -13.35
C PRO A 135 -17.98 -17.29 -12.31
N LEU A 136 -17.52 -16.15 -11.80
CA LEU A 136 -16.64 -16.13 -10.63
C LEU A 136 -17.43 -16.57 -9.40
N LEU A 137 -16.77 -17.27 -8.50
CA LEU A 137 -17.28 -17.67 -7.18
C LEU A 137 -16.46 -16.92 -6.13
N VAL A 138 -17.14 -16.25 -5.21
CA VAL A 138 -16.54 -15.56 -4.06
C VAL A 138 -16.99 -16.25 -2.79
N ARG A 139 -16.06 -16.90 -2.09
CA ARG A 139 -16.31 -17.56 -0.81
C ARG A 139 -16.10 -16.58 0.32
N THR A 140 -17.09 -16.48 1.20
CA THR A 140 -17.12 -15.56 2.33
C THR A 140 -17.29 -16.29 3.66
N VAL A 141 -16.82 -15.66 4.73
CA VAL A 141 -17.06 -16.04 6.12
C VAL A 141 -17.71 -14.86 6.84
N GLY A 142 -18.91 -15.08 7.38
CA GLY A 142 -19.66 -14.09 8.15
C GLY A 142 -19.19 -13.94 9.61
N PRO A 143 -19.76 -12.98 10.37
CA PRO A 143 -19.40 -12.75 11.77
C PRO A 143 -19.67 -13.95 12.70
N ASP A 144 -20.63 -14.79 12.32
CA ASP A 144 -21.04 -16.02 13.01
C ASP A 144 -20.22 -17.25 12.58
N GLY A 145 -19.24 -17.08 11.68
CA GLY A 145 -18.46 -18.16 11.10
C GLY A 145 -19.14 -18.87 9.93
N THR A 146 -20.34 -18.44 9.50
CA THR A 146 -21.05 -19.05 8.38
C THR A 146 -20.28 -18.85 7.09
N VAL A 147 -20.05 -19.95 6.35
CA VAL A 147 -19.39 -19.94 5.04
C VAL A 147 -20.45 -19.84 3.94
N THR A 148 -20.32 -18.87 3.04
CA THR A 148 -21.26 -18.67 1.92
C THR A 148 -20.51 -18.44 0.62
N ASP A 149 -20.93 -19.11 -0.45
CA ASP A 149 -20.43 -18.90 -1.81
C ASP A 149 -21.37 -17.99 -2.59
N LEU A 150 -20.82 -16.96 -3.23
CA LEU A 150 -21.54 -15.99 -4.04
C LEU A 150 -21.07 -16.10 -5.49
N ALA A 151 -22.00 -16.21 -6.43
CA ALA A 151 -21.69 -16.11 -7.86
C ALA A 151 -21.58 -14.63 -8.26
N ALA A 152 -20.58 -14.31 -9.07
CA ALA A 152 -20.29 -12.96 -9.53
C ALA A 152 -19.98 -12.96 -11.03
N HIS A 153 -20.42 -11.90 -11.72
CA HIS A 153 -20.04 -11.65 -13.10
C HIS A 153 -18.57 -11.21 -13.19
N ALA A 154 -18.17 -10.32 -12.29
CA ALA A 154 -16.81 -9.82 -12.15
C ALA A 154 -16.45 -9.59 -10.68
N VAL A 155 -15.15 -9.53 -10.38
CA VAL A 155 -14.63 -9.25 -9.05
C VAL A 155 -13.58 -8.14 -9.13
N ILE A 156 -13.76 -7.09 -8.34
CA ILE A 156 -12.77 -6.02 -8.14
C ILE A 156 -12.22 -6.18 -6.72
N ASP A 157 -10.99 -6.65 -6.61
CA ASP A 157 -10.32 -6.84 -5.34
C ASP A 157 -9.58 -5.55 -4.92
N ALA A 158 -10.25 -4.76 -4.09
CA ALA A 158 -9.76 -3.52 -3.50
C ALA A 158 -9.45 -3.69 -1.99
N SER A 159 -9.10 -4.91 -1.55
CA SER A 159 -8.92 -5.22 -0.11
C SER A 159 -7.69 -4.56 0.52
N GLY A 160 -6.84 -3.90 -0.28
CA GLY A 160 -5.57 -3.31 0.15
C GLY A 160 -4.55 -4.34 0.68
N ALA A 161 -3.51 -3.83 1.33
CA ALA A 161 -2.42 -4.62 1.92
C ALA A 161 -2.30 -4.47 3.46
N TRP A 162 -3.12 -3.62 4.09
CA TRP A 162 -3.01 -3.28 5.52
C TRP A 162 -3.00 -4.51 6.45
N GLY A 163 -3.82 -5.51 6.13
CA GLY A 163 -3.96 -6.72 6.94
C GLY A 163 -2.76 -7.67 6.96
N ARG A 164 -1.72 -7.44 6.12
CA ARG A 164 -0.50 -8.24 6.10
C ARG A 164 0.75 -7.36 6.15
N SER A 165 1.28 -7.19 7.35
CA SER A 165 2.58 -6.54 7.56
C SER A 165 3.74 -7.42 7.10
N ASN A 166 4.85 -6.78 6.75
CA ASN A 166 6.12 -7.46 6.54
C ASN A 166 6.69 -7.93 7.88
N PRO A 167 7.41 -9.06 7.91
CA PRO A 167 7.98 -9.55 9.15
C PRO A 167 9.12 -8.65 9.63
N LEU A 168 9.43 -8.71 10.93
CA LEU A 168 10.59 -8.03 11.51
C LEU A 168 11.91 -8.69 11.11
N GLY A 169 11.88 -10.00 10.91
CA GLY A 169 13.06 -10.80 10.58
C GLY A 169 13.72 -10.45 9.25
N HIS A 170 14.92 -10.98 9.08
CA HIS A 170 15.72 -10.78 7.88
C HIS A 170 15.24 -11.65 6.71
N SER A 171 15.73 -11.33 5.51
CA SER A 171 15.44 -12.08 4.26
C SER A 171 13.96 -12.20 3.90
N GLY A 172 13.10 -11.32 4.43
CA GLY A 172 11.65 -11.36 4.18
C GLY A 172 10.92 -12.45 4.96
N LEU A 173 11.56 -13.04 5.97
CA LEU A 173 11.01 -14.09 6.82
C LEU A 173 10.73 -13.56 8.24
N PRO A 174 9.71 -14.10 8.95
CA PRO A 174 9.59 -13.91 10.38
C PRO A 174 10.89 -14.28 11.10
N ALA A 175 11.30 -13.47 12.07
CA ALA A 175 12.40 -13.86 12.93
C ALA A 175 11.96 -15.04 13.81
N PRO A 176 12.85 -16.02 14.09
CA PRO A 176 12.59 -16.99 15.16
C PRO A 176 12.19 -16.27 16.44
N GLY A 177 11.05 -16.62 17.05
CA GLY A 177 10.55 -15.91 18.23
C GLY A 177 9.43 -14.88 17.96
N GLU A 178 9.26 -14.44 16.71
CA GLU A 178 8.37 -13.33 16.37
C GLU A 178 6.90 -13.65 16.64
N ASP A 179 6.47 -14.89 16.36
CA ASP A 179 5.12 -15.39 16.62
C ASP A 179 4.83 -15.55 18.13
N GLN A 180 5.84 -15.88 18.94
CA GLN A 180 5.69 -15.89 20.40
C GLN A 180 5.71 -14.47 21.01
N ALA A 181 6.28 -13.49 20.30
CA ALA A 181 6.41 -12.11 20.75
C ALA A 181 5.22 -11.20 20.40
N VAL A 182 4.14 -11.71 19.79
CA VAL A 182 3.00 -10.93 19.30
C VAL A 182 2.41 -9.95 20.33
N SER A 183 2.40 -10.31 21.62
CA SER A 183 1.90 -9.44 22.70
C SER A 183 2.74 -8.17 22.93
N TYR A 184 4.00 -8.16 22.49
CA TYR A 184 4.90 -7.00 22.52
C TYR A 184 4.80 -6.15 21.25
N LEU A 185 4.35 -6.75 20.15
CA LEU A 185 4.25 -6.07 18.87
C LEU A 185 3.04 -5.14 18.86
N THR A 186 3.20 -3.98 18.25
CA THR A 186 2.07 -3.13 17.85
C THR A 186 1.79 -3.30 16.36
N GLY A 187 0.70 -2.69 15.90
CA GLY A 187 0.57 -2.37 14.49
C GLY A 187 1.65 -1.39 14.00
N PRO A 188 1.75 -1.15 12.68
CA PRO A 188 2.78 -0.32 12.07
C PRO A 188 2.61 1.18 12.31
N LEU A 189 1.43 1.62 12.76
CA LEU A 189 1.08 3.00 13.10
C LEU A 189 0.25 3.03 14.39
N PRO A 190 0.87 2.79 15.56
CA PRO A 190 0.17 2.84 16.84
C PRO A 190 -0.23 4.28 17.19
N ASP A 191 -1.38 4.45 17.86
CA ASP A 191 -1.88 5.73 18.35
C ASP A 191 -1.21 6.09 19.68
N VAL A 192 0.09 6.43 19.59
CA VAL A 192 1.01 6.64 20.73
C VAL A 192 0.49 7.67 21.73
N LEU A 193 -0.11 8.76 21.24
CA LEU A 193 -0.61 9.86 22.09
C LEU A 193 -2.05 9.63 22.55
N GLY A 194 -2.79 8.76 21.89
CA GLY A 194 -4.19 8.44 22.18
C GLY A 194 -4.36 7.03 22.74
N ARG A 195 -5.04 6.16 21.97
CA ARG A 195 -5.52 4.85 22.43
C ARG A 195 -4.42 3.92 22.95
N ASP A 196 -3.22 4.01 22.39
CA ASP A 196 -2.12 3.11 22.73
C ASP A 196 -1.15 3.69 23.78
N ARG A 197 -1.41 4.89 24.33
CA ARG A 197 -0.51 5.60 25.25
C ARG A 197 0.00 4.74 26.41
N ALA A 198 -0.86 3.92 27.02
CA ALA A 198 -0.48 3.04 28.13
C ALA A 198 0.57 1.96 27.78
N ARG A 199 0.74 1.65 26.48
CA ARG A 199 1.80 0.74 26.02
C ARG A 199 3.17 1.41 26.01
N PHE A 200 3.24 2.73 25.92
CA PHE A 200 4.48 3.48 25.69
C PHE A 200 4.89 4.38 26.87
N ALA A 201 3.93 4.95 27.60
CA ALA A 201 4.22 5.90 28.68
C ALA A 201 5.10 5.27 29.77
N GLY A 202 6.26 5.90 30.05
CA GLY A 202 7.23 5.43 31.04
C GLY A 202 7.93 4.11 30.68
N LYS A 203 7.85 3.69 29.41
CA LYS A 203 8.34 2.39 28.92
C LYS A 203 9.34 2.56 27.78
N HIS A 204 10.01 1.47 27.41
CA HIS A 204 10.94 1.44 26.29
C HIS A 204 10.27 0.95 25.00
N ALA A 205 10.18 1.84 24.02
CA ALA A 205 9.71 1.56 22.68
C ALA A 205 10.89 1.29 21.72
N LEU A 206 10.83 0.18 20.99
CA LEU A 206 11.70 -0.10 19.85
C LEU A 206 10.92 0.08 18.55
N VAL A 207 11.27 1.08 17.75
CA VAL A 207 10.68 1.29 16.41
C VAL A 207 11.61 0.70 15.37
N VAL A 208 11.09 -0.22 14.55
CA VAL A 208 11.85 -0.90 13.49
C VAL A 208 11.34 -0.46 12.12
N GLY A 209 12.23 0.10 11.31
CA GLY A 209 11.91 0.51 9.94
C GLY A 209 12.37 1.92 9.60
N MET A 210 12.35 2.25 8.31
CA MET A 210 12.82 3.53 7.77
C MET A 210 11.84 4.10 6.72
N GLY A 211 10.54 4.01 7.00
CA GLY A 211 9.49 4.66 6.22
C GLY A 211 8.81 5.78 7.00
N HIS A 212 7.88 6.49 6.36
CA HIS A 212 7.08 7.54 7.02
C HIS A 212 6.30 7.03 8.23
N SER A 213 5.88 5.76 8.24
CA SER A 213 5.22 5.17 9.41
C SER A 213 6.12 5.14 10.65
N ALA A 214 7.40 4.80 10.47
CA ALA A 214 8.38 4.86 11.56
C ALA A 214 8.59 6.31 12.01
N ALA A 215 8.74 7.23 11.05
CA ALA A 215 8.98 8.64 11.29
C ALA A 215 7.87 9.30 12.13
N ASN A 216 6.60 9.11 11.74
CA ASN A 216 5.44 9.61 12.47
C ASN A 216 5.36 9.03 13.89
N THR A 217 5.61 7.73 14.03
CA THR A 217 5.59 7.06 15.33
C THR A 217 6.68 7.60 16.25
N LEU A 218 7.90 7.79 15.73
CA LEU A 218 9.04 8.33 16.47
C LEU A 218 8.78 9.75 16.98
N LEU A 219 8.19 10.61 16.15
CA LEU A 219 7.83 11.97 16.56
C LEU A 219 6.73 11.98 17.63
N ALA A 220 5.74 11.10 17.52
CA ALA A 220 4.70 10.96 18.54
C ALA A 220 5.27 10.41 19.86
N LEU A 221 6.26 9.51 19.80
CA LEU A 221 6.98 9.01 20.97
C LEU A 221 7.85 10.08 21.62
N ALA A 222 8.51 10.94 20.85
CA ALA A 222 9.29 12.05 21.37
C ALA A 222 8.40 13.05 22.12
N GLU A 223 7.22 13.37 21.56
CA GLU A 223 6.21 14.19 22.26
C GLU A 223 5.73 13.52 23.55
N LEU A 224 5.49 12.20 23.52
CA LEU A 224 5.12 11.45 24.73
C LEU A 224 6.24 11.48 25.78
N ALA A 225 7.50 11.32 25.38
CA ALA A 225 8.64 11.32 26.30
C ALA A 225 8.87 12.67 26.99
N ALA A 226 8.54 13.77 26.32
CA ALA A 226 8.53 15.10 26.93
C ALA A 226 7.47 15.23 28.04
N ALA A 227 6.34 14.52 27.93
CA ALA A 227 5.26 14.53 28.90
C ALA A 227 5.37 13.45 29.99
N GLU A 228 6.02 12.32 29.70
CA GLU A 228 6.09 11.13 30.57
C GLU A 228 7.56 10.73 30.79
N PRO A 229 8.20 11.23 31.87
CA PRO A 229 9.57 10.87 32.22
C PRO A 229 9.75 9.35 32.35
N GLY A 230 10.86 8.84 31.83
CA GLY A 230 11.17 7.40 31.81
C GLY A 230 10.75 6.69 30.52
N THR A 231 10.03 7.37 29.61
CA THR A 231 9.82 6.86 28.24
C THR A 231 11.14 6.85 27.49
N ARG A 232 11.56 5.68 27.01
CA ARG A 232 12.82 5.50 26.24
C ARG A 232 12.49 5.10 24.81
N ILE A 233 13.24 5.63 23.86
CA ILE A 233 12.99 5.42 22.43
C ILE A 233 14.26 4.89 21.78
N THR A 234 14.16 3.72 21.15
CA THR A 234 15.20 3.20 20.27
C THR A 234 14.64 3.07 18.87
N TRP A 235 15.37 3.59 17.89
CA TRP A 235 15.08 3.46 16.48
C TRP A 235 16.08 2.50 15.84
N ALA A 236 15.63 1.35 15.37
CA ALA A 236 16.46 0.37 14.69
C ALA A 236 16.22 0.37 13.18
N VAL A 237 17.31 0.48 12.42
CA VAL A 237 17.30 0.43 10.95
C VAL A 237 18.31 -0.58 10.41
N ARG A 238 17.94 -1.28 9.34
CA ARG A 238 18.83 -2.22 8.63
C ARG A 238 19.94 -1.50 7.87
N GLY A 239 19.63 -0.32 7.31
CA GLY A 239 20.59 0.47 6.56
C GLY A 239 21.66 1.10 7.44
N THR A 240 22.77 1.48 6.83
CA THR A 240 23.84 2.27 7.47
C THR A 240 23.58 3.78 7.41
N SER A 241 22.56 4.21 6.67
CA SER A 241 22.17 5.61 6.53
C SER A 241 20.66 5.79 6.62
N VAL A 242 20.26 6.92 7.19
CA VAL A 242 18.87 7.37 7.30
C VAL A 242 18.63 8.69 6.55
N ALA A 243 19.60 9.15 5.74
CA ALA A 243 19.56 10.43 5.04
C ALA A 243 18.30 10.62 4.18
N ARG A 244 17.83 9.55 3.52
CA ARG A 244 16.59 9.54 2.72
C ARG A 244 15.35 9.97 3.53
N LEU A 245 15.35 9.71 4.84
CA LEU A 245 14.23 9.99 5.74
C LEU A 245 14.31 11.39 6.34
N TYR A 246 15.51 11.92 6.49
CA TYR A 246 15.74 13.31 6.87
C TYR A 246 15.47 14.30 5.74
N GLY A 247 15.53 13.83 4.47
CA GLY A 247 14.98 14.47 3.27
C GLY A 247 15.17 15.98 3.15
N GLY A 248 16.14 16.43 2.34
CA GLY A 248 16.22 17.73 1.65
C GLY A 248 16.14 19.05 2.44
N GLY A 249 15.65 19.07 3.67
CA GLY A 249 15.21 20.28 4.35
C GLY A 249 14.18 21.05 3.52
N ASP A 250 14.43 22.35 3.33
CA ASP A 250 13.61 23.25 2.52
C ASP A 250 13.61 22.91 1.00
N ALA A 251 14.50 22.01 0.55
CA ALA A 251 14.58 21.55 -0.83
C ALA A 251 13.69 20.33 -1.14
N ASP A 252 12.99 19.80 -0.14
CA ASP A 252 12.02 18.72 -0.37
C ASP A 252 10.77 19.30 -1.05
N GLY A 253 10.29 18.68 -2.12
CA GLY A 253 9.15 19.18 -2.92
C GLY A 253 7.82 19.25 -2.16
N LEU A 254 7.81 18.90 -0.88
CA LEU A 254 6.68 18.95 0.06
C LEU A 254 7.16 19.48 1.43
N PRO A 255 6.82 20.73 1.82
CA PRO A 255 7.27 21.36 3.06
C PRO A 255 6.97 20.56 4.34
N ALA A 256 5.82 19.88 4.38
CA ALA A 256 5.42 19.06 5.53
C ALA A 256 6.32 17.85 5.76
N ARG A 257 6.93 17.30 4.70
CA ARG A 257 7.86 16.17 4.78
C ARG A 257 9.26 16.61 5.17
N GLY A 258 9.75 17.71 4.60
CA GLY A 258 11.02 18.32 5.03
C GLY A 258 10.99 18.66 6.52
N ALA A 259 9.89 19.24 7.00
CA ALA A 259 9.69 19.51 8.42
C ALA A 259 9.70 18.24 9.29
N LEU A 260 9.15 17.12 8.80
CA LEU A 260 9.17 15.83 9.49
C LEU A 260 10.62 15.34 9.62
N GLY A 261 11.38 15.33 8.52
CA GLY A 261 12.78 14.93 8.49
C GLY A 261 13.67 15.77 9.40
N THR A 262 13.51 17.09 9.38
CA THR A 262 14.24 18.02 10.25
C THR A 262 13.94 17.78 11.72
N ARG A 263 12.66 17.63 12.10
CA ARG A 263 12.26 17.35 13.49
C ARG A 263 12.83 16.03 13.99
N LEU A 264 12.81 14.99 13.15
CA LEU A 264 13.36 13.70 13.51
C LEU A 264 14.89 13.75 13.68
N LYS A 265 15.58 14.48 12.79
CA LYS A 265 17.03 14.70 12.91
C LYS A 265 17.39 15.42 14.20
N ALA A 266 16.62 16.44 14.59
CA ALA A 266 16.79 17.12 15.87
C ALA A 266 16.63 16.17 17.07
N ALA A 267 15.52 15.41 17.13
CA ALA A 267 15.26 14.47 18.22
C ALA A 267 16.35 13.39 18.37
N VAL A 268 16.96 12.94 17.26
CA VAL A 268 18.12 12.03 17.30
C VAL A 268 19.39 12.74 17.80
N ASN A 269 19.68 13.94 17.31
CA ASN A 269 20.87 14.70 17.70
C ASN A 269 20.85 15.15 19.17
N ASP A 270 19.66 15.48 19.66
CA ASP A 270 19.43 15.89 21.05
C ASP A 270 19.41 14.70 22.03
N GLY A 271 19.55 13.47 21.51
CA GLY A 271 19.64 12.24 22.29
C GLY A 271 18.30 11.71 22.81
N GLU A 272 17.17 12.26 22.35
CA GLU A 272 15.84 11.78 22.71
C GLU A 272 15.55 10.41 22.10
N ILE A 273 16.13 10.12 20.93
CA ILE A 273 15.98 8.88 20.18
C ILE A 273 17.34 8.21 19.98
N ASP A 274 17.53 7.01 20.54
CA ASP A 274 18.73 6.20 20.31
C ASP A 274 18.64 5.49 18.95
N LEU A 275 19.45 5.93 17.99
CA LEU A 275 19.47 5.38 16.63
C LEU A 275 20.50 4.25 16.49
N VAL A 276 20.01 3.03 16.28
CA VAL A 276 20.81 1.83 16.00
C VAL A 276 20.77 1.52 14.49
N ARG A 277 21.92 1.72 13.83
CA ARG A 277 22.10 1.47 12.40
C ARG A 277 22.64 0.06 12.13
N GLY A 278 22.46 -0.44 10.91
CA GLY A 278 22.97 -1.74 10.51
C GLY A 278 22.39 -2.90 11.32
N PHE A 279 21.21 -2.74 11.94
CA PHE A 279 20.62 -3.72 12.85
C PHE A 279 19.70 -4.66 12.09
N THR A 280 20.18 -5.89 11.84
CA THR A 280 19.41 -6.94 11.18
C THR A 280 18.86 -7.90 12.22
N ILE A 281 17.55 -7.90 12.45
CA ILE A 281 16.91 -8.78 13.45
C ILE A 281 17.03 -10.25 13.02
N THR A 282 17.54 -11.07 13.92
CA THR A 282 17.74 -12.53 13.74
C THR A 282 16.96 -13.36 14.73
N GLY A 283 16.36 -12.76 15.77
CA GLY A 283 15.52 -13.49 16.71
C GLY A 283 14.85 -12.59 17.73
N LEU A 284 13.73 -13.05 18.28
CA LEU A 284 13.06 -12.46 19.43
C LEU A 284 12.98 -13.50 20.55
N THR A 285 13.07 -13.07 21.80
CA THR A 285 12.87 -13.93 22.97
C THR A 285 11.96 -13.20 23.94
N ALA A 286 10.71 -13.63 23.97
CA ALA A 286 9.73 -13.14 24.93
C ALA A 286 9.90 -13.89 26.27
N PRO A 287 9.89 -13.21 27.43
CA PRO A 287 9.94 -13.86 28.72
C PRO A 287 8.69 -14.72 28.97
N GLU A 288 8.89 -15.82 29.71
CA GLU A 288 7.79 -16.65 30.20
C GLU A 288 6.90 -15.83 31.15
N GLY A 289 5.61 -15.70 30.81
CA GLY A 289 4.67 -14.81 31.51
C GLY A 289 4.29 -13.54 30.73
N GLY A 290 4.88 -13.33 29.55
CA GLY A 290 4.52 -12.21 28.67
C GLY A 290 4.94 -10.85 29.23
N PRO A 291 4.33 -9.74 28.76
CA PRO A 291 4.78 -8.37 29.10
C PRO A 291 4.83 -8.02 30.59
N ALA A 292 4.16 -8.80 31.46
CA ALA A 292 4.22 -8.62 32.90
C ALA A 292 5.52 -9.18 33.53
N ALA A 293 6.21 -10.09 32.84
CA ALA A 293 7.45 -10.72 33.32
C ALA A 293 8.71 -9.91 32.95
N GLY A 294 8.62 -8.98 32.01
CA GLY A 294 9.72 -8.12 31.59
C GLY A 294 9.67 -7.75 30.10
N PRO A 295 10.70 -7.05 29.60
CA PRO A 295 10.79 -6.67 28.19
C PRO A 295 11.10 -7.87 27.29
N VAL A 296 10.73 -7.77 26.01
CA VAL A 296 11.19 -8.71 24.98
C VAL A 296 12.64 -8.42 24.60
N GLN A 297 13.42 -9.47 24.41
CA GLN A 297 14.77 -9.36 23.86
C GLN A 297 14.74 -9.50 22.35
N VAL A 298 15.23 -8.48 21.64
CA VAL A 298 15.36 -8.45 20.18
C VAL A 298 16.83 -8.61 19.83
N THR A 299 17.18 -9.78 19.30
CA THR A 299 18.54 -10.10 18.87
C THR A 299 18.73 -9.66 17.43
N GLY A 300 19.78 -8.90 17.17
CA GLY A 300 20.17 -8.50 15.83
C GLY A 300 21.67 -8.62 15.58
N ARG A 301 22.02 -8.77 14.30
CA ARG A 301 23.39 -8.71 13.81
C ARG A 301 23.70 -7.28 13.36
N THR A 302 24.82 -6.76 13.84
CA THR A 302 25.40 -5.46 13.48
C THR A 302 26.79 -5.66 12.86
N LEU A 303 27.45 -4.57 12.44
CA LEU A 303 28.85 -4.62 11.97
C LEU A 303 29.81 -5.08 13.07
N ASP A 304 29.52 -4.76 14.34
CA ASP A 304 30.34 -5.09 15.50
C ASP A 304 30.01 -6.47 16.11
N GLY A 305 29.10 -7.21 15.47
CA GLY A 305 28.65 -8.53 15.91
C GLY A 305 27.20 -8.54 16.40
N THR A 306 26.87 -9.54 17.23
CA THR A 306 25.52 -9.71 17.78
C THR A 306 25.25 -8.67 18.86
N ARG A 307 24.11 -7.98 18.75
CA ARG A 307 23.60 -7.03 19.73
C ARG A 307 22.19 -7.43 20.14
N VAL A 308 21.89 -7.32 21.43
CA VAL A 308 20.55 -7.53 21.98
C VAL A 308 19.99 -6.20 22.43
N LEU A 309 18.75 -5.91 22.03
CA LEU A 309 17.99 -4.75 22.50
C LEU A 309 16.82 -5.28 23.33
N GLU A 310 16.59 -4.71 24.50
CA GLU A 310 15.37 -4.96 25.28
C GLU A 310 14.32 -3.91 24.93
N ALA A 311 13.04 -4.29 24.89
CA ALA A 311 11.96 -3.33 24.71
C ALA A 311 10.66 -3.83 25.37
N ASP A 312 9.89 -2.92 25.95
CA ASP A 312 8.54 -3.22 26.46
C ASP A 312 7.52 -3.28 25.32
N THR A 313 7.79 -2.59 24.21
CA THR A 313 6.93 -2.58 23.03
C THR A 313 7.76 -2.42 21.76
N VAL A 314 7.42 -3.20 20.73
CA VAL A 314 8.10 -3.18 19.44
C VAL A 314 7.12 -2.73 18.35
N VAL A 315 7.46 -1.65 17.65
CA VAL A 315 6.69 -1.13 16.52
C VAL A 315 7.28 -1.65 15.21
N ALA A 316 6.54 -2.52 14.53
CA ALA A 316 6.92 -3.10 13.25
C ALA A 316 6.50 -2.20 12.07
N ALA A 317 7.25 -1.12 11.82
CA ALA A 317 7.04 -0.22 10.69
C ALA A 317 7.81 -0.68 9.42
N THR A 318 7.67 -1.96 9.08
CA THR A 318 8.44 -2.66 8.03
C THR A 318 7.73 -2.75 6.67
N GLY A 319 6.58 -2.11 6.53
CA GLY A 319 5.76 -2.12 5.32
C GLY A 319 4.77 -3.29 5.26
N PHE A 320 4.16 -3.48 4.09
CA PHE A 320 3.05 -4.41 3.88
C PHE A 320 3.24 -5.25 2.63
N ARG A 321 2.38 -6.26 2.48
CA ARG A 321 2.28 -7.13 1.29
C ARG A 321 0.82 -7.50 1.03
N PRO A 322 0.42 -7.73 -0.23
CA PRO A 322 -0.94 -8.15 -0.55
C PRO A 322 -1.24 -9.55 0.00
N ASP A 323 -2.50 -9.80 0.36
CA ASP A 323 -2.97 -11.17 0.60
C ASP A 323 -3.40 -11.82 -0.73
N LEU A 324 -2.58 -12.75 -1.22
CA LEU A 324 -2.79 -13.49 -2.46
C LEU A 324 -3.29 -14.92 -2.22
N ASP A 325 -3.38 -15.38 -0.97
CA ASP A 325 -3.75 -16.77 -0.68
C ASP A 325 -5.21 -17.07 -1.07
N MET A 326 -6.08 -16.06 -1.02
CA MET A 326 -7.46 -16.17 -1.50
C MET A 326 -7.59 -16.31 -3.03
N LEU A 327 -6.49 -16.15 -3.79
CA LEU A 327 -6.51 -16.09 -5.26
C LEU A 327 -5.92 -17.34 -5.92
N ARG A 328 -5.66 -18.41 -5.17
CA ARG A 328 -5.02 -19.64 -5.69
C ARG A 328 -5.77 -20.29 -6.86
N GLU A 329 -7.07 -20.09 -6.95
CA GLU A 329 -7.92 -20.63 -8.01
C GLU A 329 -8.27 -19.61 -9.12
N VAL A 330 -7.56 -18.48 -9.14
CA VAL A 330 -7.70 -17.38 -10.10
C VAL A 330 -6.42 -17.29 -10.93
N ARG A 331 -6.55 -17.17 -12.26
CA ARG A 331 -5.40 -16.95 -13.16
C ARG A 331 -4.94 -15.49 -13.11
N VAL A 332 -4.23 -15.13 -12.05
CA VAL A 332 -3.53 -13.84 -11.92
C VAL A 332 -2.12 -13.91 -12.51
N GLU A 333 -1.67 -12.79 -13.07
CA GLU A 333 -0.33 -12.66 -13.63
C GLU A 333 0.38 -11.52 -12.90
N LEU A 334 1.36 -11.88 -12.06
CA LEU A 334 2.01 -10.98 -11.11
C LEU A 334 3.52 -10.99 -11.30
N ASP A 335 4.14 -9.83 -11.12
CA ASP A 335 5.60 -9.71 -11.01
C ASP A 335 6.09 -10.46 -9.75
N PRO A 336 7.12 -11.31 -9.84
CA PRO A 336 7.54 -12.16 -8.73
C PRO A 336 8.16 -11.40 -7.55
N ALA A 337 8.70 -10.20 -7.78
CA ALA A 337 9.35 -9.41 -6.75
C ALA A 337 8.38 -8.41 -6.10
N ILE A 338 7.64 -7.68 -6.93
CA ILE A 338 6.74 -6.61 -6.51
C ILE A 338 5.38 -7.16 -6.09
N GLU A 339 4.94 -8.30 -6.63
CA GLU A 339 3.59 -8.88 -6.43
C GLU A 339 2.46 -7.97 -6.95
N ALA A 340 2.76 -7.18 -7.99
CA ALA A 340 1.82 -6.34 -8.73
C ALA A 340 1.48 -6.97 -10.10
N PRO A 341 0.37 -6.61 -10.77
CA PRO A 341 0.10 -7.01 -12.14
C PRO A 341 1.31 -6.74 -13.05
N VAL A 342 1.69 -7.71 -13.89
CA VAL A 342 2.96 -7.64 -14.66
C VAL A 342 3.08 -6.43 -15.58
N ARG A 343 1.96 -5.89 -16.09
CA ARG A 343 1.96 -4.67 -16.92
C ARG A 343 2.13 -3.40 -16.09
N LEU A 344 1.65 -3.42 -14.84
CA LEU A 344 1.79 -2.31 -13.91
C LEU A 344 3.18 -2.28 -13.26
N ALA A 345 3.76 -3.43 -12.93
CA ALA A 345 4.98 -3.55 -12.13
C ALA A 345 6.15 -2.66 -12.60
N PRO A 346 6.49 -2.58 -13.92
CA PRO A 346 7.55 -1.69 -14.40
C PRO A 346 7.27 -0.20 -14.19
N LEU A 347 6.00 0.19 -14.08
CA LEU A 347 5.57 1.60 -13.94
C LEU A 347 5.64 2.09 -12.48
N ILE A 348 5.73 1.17 -11.52
CA ILE A 348 5.66 1.45 -10.09
C ILE A 348 6.85 0.91 -9.30
N ASP A 349 7.86 0.34 -9.97
CA ASP A 349 9.03 -0.23 -9.31
C ASP A 349 9.72 0.82 -8.43
N PRO A 350 9.80 0.62 -7.09
CA PRO A 350 10.41 1.59 -6.18
C PRO A 350 11.91 1.80 -6.38
N ASN A 351 12.58 0.97 -7.18
CA ASN A 351 13.98 1.16 -7.56
C ASN A 351 14.15 2.19 -8.69
N VAL A 352 13.08 2.47 -9.45
CA VAL A 352 13.10 3.37 -10.61
C VAL A 352 12.21 4.59 -10.38
N HIS A 353 11.05 4.38 -9.75
CA HIS A 353 10.02 5.40 -9.60
C HIS A 353 9.91 5.90 -8.16
N SER A 354 9.63 7.20 -8.03
CA SER A 354 9.07 7.83 -6.84
C SER A 354 7.60 8.14 -7.07
N CYS A 355 6.86 8.54 -6.04
CA CYS A 355 5.43 8.83 -6.17
C CYS A 355 5.11 9.90 -7.23
N GLY A 356 6.04 10.83 -7.51
CA GLY A 356 5.85 11.87 -8.54
C GLY A 356 6.17 11.42 -9.97
N THR A 357 6.74 10.22 -10.16
CA THR A 357 7.19 9.73 -11.47
C THR A 357 6.43 8.48 -11.93
N VAL A 358 5.40 8.08 -11.20
CA VAL A 358 4.51 6.98 -11.60
C VAL A 358 3.56 7.50 -12.68
N PRO A 359 3.54 6.92 -13.88
CA PRO A 359 2.60 7.32 -14.91
C PRO A 359 1.16 6.92 -14.52
N PRO A 360 0.17 7.71 -14.93
CA PRO A 360 -1.22 7.29 -14.87
C PRO A 360 -1.47 5.95 -15.56
N HIS A 361 -2.31 5.10 -14.96
CA HIS A 361 -2.59 3.75 -15.45
C HIS A 361 -4.02 3.34 -15.08
N GLY A 362 -4.58 2.42 -15.87
CA GLY A 362 -5.97 2.01 -15.78
C GLY A 362 -6.17 0.51 -15.98
N GLU A 363 -7.38 0.11 -16.39
CA GLU A 363 -7.82 -1.27 -16.56
C GLU A 363 -6.84 -2.12 -17.36
N ARG A 364 -6.30 -1.57 -18.46
CA ARG A 364 -5.38 -2.29 -19.34
C ARG A 364 -4.16 -2.81 -18.59
N ASP A 365 -3.61 -2.01 -17.67
CA ASP A 365 -2.40 -2.34 -16.92
C ASP A 365 -2.70 -3.25 -15.72
N LEU A 366 -3.97 -3.37 -15.34
CA LEU A 366 -4.47 -4.18 -14.21
C LEU A 366 -5.11 -5.51 -14.63
N ALA A 367 -5.45 -5.68 -15.91
CA ALA A 367 -6.14 -6.87 -16.39
C ALA A 367 -5.27 -8.13 -16.27
N HIS A 368 -5.91 -9.24 -15.93
CA HIS A 368 -5.28 -10.55 -15.77
C HIS A 368 -5.75 -11.56 -16.82
N PRO A 369 -5.05 -12.71 -16.96
CA PRO A 369 -5.54 -13.82 -17.78
C PRO A 369 -6.91 -14.36 -17.36
N GLU A 370 -7.32 -14.17 -16.10
CA GLU A 370 -8.68 -14.46 -15.65
C GLU A 370 -9.65 -13.33 -16.03
N PRO A 371 -10.60 -13.55 -16.97
CA PRO A 371 -11.50 -12.49 -17.39
C PRO A 371 -12.45 -12.02 -16.26
N GLY A 372 -12.65 -10.71 -16.13
CA GLY A 372 -13.55 -10.15 -15.12
C GLY A 372 -13.01 -10.19 -13.68
N PHE A 373 -11.73 -10.54 -13.47
CA PHE A 373 -11.07 -10.38 -12.18
C PHE A 373 -10.01 -9.26 -12.26
N TYR A 374 -10.02 -8.35 -11.28
CA TYR A 374 -9.08 -7.23 -11.19
C TYR A 374 -8.54 -7.06 -9.78
N LEU A 375 -7.24 -6.80 -9.66
CA LEU A 375 -6.64 -6.20 -8.47
C LEU A 375 -6.71 -4.68 -8.60
N ALA A 376 -7.15 -3.97 -7.57
CA ALA A 376 -7.25 -2.52 -7.57
C ALA A 376 -6.78 -1.90 -6.25
N GLY A 377 -6.50 -0.59 -6.31
CA GLY A 377 -6.02 0.18 -5.17
C GLY A 377 -4.65 -0.26 -4.68
N ALA A 378 -4.37 -0.06 -3.40
CA ALA A 378 -3.08 -0.41 -2.80
C ALA A 378 -2.71 -1.90 -2.97
N LYS A 379 -3.69 -2.79 -3.20
CA LYS A 379 -3.41 -4.22 -3.44
C LYS A 379 -2.73 -4.45 -4.80
N SER A 380 -3.12 -3.71 -5.84
CA SER A 380 -2.50 -3.84 -7.16
C SER A 380 -1.07 -3.32 -7.20
N TYR A 381 -0.66 -2.51 -6.23
CA TYR A 381 0.72 -2.05 -6.10
C TYR A 381 1.65 -3.08 -5.46
N GLY A 382 1.11 -4.19 -4.94
CA GLY A 382 1.90 -5.23 -4.29
C GLY A 382 2.75 -4.66 -3.15
N ARG A 383 4.08 -4.65 -3.34
CA ARG A 383 5.08 -4.15 -2.39
C ARG A 383 5.56 -2.72 -2.68
N ALA A 384 5.09 -2.10 -3.74
CA ALA A 384 5.46 -0.72 -4.08
C ALA A 384 4.81 0.28 -3.09
N PRO A 385 5.57 1.18 -2.46
CA PRO A 385 5.08 2.08 -1.42
C PRO A 385 4.51 3.41 -1.95
N THR A 386 4.36 3.55 -3.27
CA THR A 386 4.09 4.83 -3.95
C THR A 386 2.62 5.06 -4.30
N PHE A 387 1.70 4.34 -3.64
CA PHE A 387 0.28 4.39 -3.95
C PHE A 387 -0.39 5.68 -3.47
N LEU A 388 -1.28 6.24 -4.31
CA LEU A 388 -2.10 7.42 -4.02
C LEU A 388 -3.58 7.08 -4.19
N LEU A 389 -4.46 7.68 -3.38
CA LEU A 389 -5.92 7.48 -3.51
C LEU A 389 -6.44 7.90 -4.87
N ALA A 390 -5.99 9.05 -5.39
CA ALA A 390 -6.32 9.53 -6.73
C ALA A 390 -5.98 8.49 -7.82
N THR A 391 -4.84 7.80 -7.70
CA THR A 391 -4.50 6.71 -8.62
C THR A 391 -5.50 5.56 -8.50
N GLY A 392 -5.85 5.14 -7.29
CA GLY A 392 -6.87 4.12 -7.07
C GLY A 392 -8.24 4.48 -7.66
N TYR A 393 -8.63 5.76 -7.62
CA TYR A 393 -9.88 6.24 -8.22
C TYR A 393 -9.85 6.13 -9.74
N GLU A 394 -8.72 6.50 -10.37
CA GLU A 394 -8.54 6.31 -11.81
C GLU A 394 -8.59 4.83 -12.21
N GLN A 395 -7.95 3.95 -11.43
CA GLN A 395 -7.96 2.51 -11.67
C GLN A 395 -9.40 1.98 -11.72
N VAL A 396 -10.22 2.27 -10.71
CA VAL A 396 -11.59 1.74 -10.64
C VAL A 396 -12.53 2.41 -11.62
N ARG A 397 -12.35 3.71 -11.94
CA ARG A 397 -13.08 4.38 -13.03
C ARG A 397 -12.87 3.64 -14.36
N SER A 398 -11.60 3.36 -14.69
CA SER A 398 -11.23 2.67 -15.92
C SER A 398 -11.74 1.22 -15.94
N ILE A 399 -11.59 0.47 -14.84
CA ILE A 399 -12.11 -0.91 -14.72
C ILE A 399 -13.62 -0.95 -14.93
N VAL A 400 -14.36 -0.08 -14.24
CA VAL A 400 -15.83 -0.06 -14.32
C VAL A 400 -16.31 0.33 -15.71
N ALA A 401 -15.62 1.25 -16.41
CA ALA A 401 -15.91 1.54 -17.81
C ALA A 401 -15.73 0.31 -18.71
N ALA A 402 -14.66 -0.48 -18.52
CA ALA A 402 -14.45 -1.71 -19.28
C ALA A 402 -15.54 -2.75 -19.00
N LEU A 403 -15.92 -2.93 -17.72
CA LEU A 403 -17.01 -3.85 -17.32
C LEU A 403 -18.37 -3.41 -17.87
N ALA A 404 -18.59 -2.11 -18.05
CA ALA A 404 -19.78 -1.56 -18.72
C ALA A 404 -19.76 -1.72 -20.25
N GLY A 405 -18.67 -2.25 -20.83
CA GLY A 405 -18.48 -2.36 -22.29
C GLY A 405 -18.00 -1.06 -22.96
N ASP A 406 -17.73 -0.01 -22.20
CA ASP A 406 -17.24 1.29 -22.69
C ASP A 406 -15.70 1.29 -22.75
N ARG A 407 -15.17 0.62 -23.77
CA ARG A 407 -13.70 0.53 -23.97
C ARG A 407 -13.05 1.88 -24.19
N GLN A 408 -13.71 2.82 -24.86
CA GLN A 408 -13.16 4.15 -25.08
C GLN A 408 -12.95 4.90 -23.76
N ALA A 409 -13.93 4.89 -22.87
CA ALA A 409 -13.77 5.51 -21.55
C ALA A 409 -12.78 4.74 -20.66
N ALA A 410 -12.68 3.42 -20.79
CA ALA A 410 -11.69 2.62 -20.08
C ALA A 410 -10.25 2.99 -20.49
N ASP A 411 -10.00 3.14 -21.79
CA ASP A 411 -8.67 3.42 -22.33
C ASP A 411 -8.26 4.91 -22.17
N THR A 412 -9.22 5.81 -21.96
CA THR A 412 -8.97 7.24 -21.72
C THR A 412 -8.55 7.46 -20.28
N ILE A 413 -7.31 7.89 -20.04
CA ILE A 413 -6.83 8.21 -18.69
C ILE A 413 -7.28 9.60 -18.25
N GLN A 414 -7.84 9.71 -17.03
CA GLN A 414 -8.39 10.96 -16.49
C GLN A 414 -7.72 11.42 -15.18
N LEU A 415 -6.54 10.87 -14.87
CA LEU A 415 -5.78 11.25 -13.68
C LEU A 415 -4.94 12.51 -13.95
N ASP A 416 -5.30 13.59 -13.28
CA ASP A 416 -4.52 14.84 -13.25
C ASP A 416 -3.78 14.94 -11.92
N LEU A 417 -2.45 14.77 -11.97
CA LEU A 417 -1.55 14.99 -10.83
C LEU A 417 -0.49 16.02 -11.23
N PRO A 418 -0.19 17.01 -10.38
CA PRO A 418 0.88 17.96 -10.64
C PRO A 418 2.23 17.24 -10.77
N GLN A 419 3.00 17.57 -11.80
CA GLN A 419 4.31 16.97 -12.12
C GLN A 419 5.31 16.99 -10.96
N THR A 420 5.15 17.92 -10.01
CA THR A 420 6.02 18.09 -8.83
C THR A 420 5.32 17.84 -7.50
N GLY A 421 4.02 17.53 -7.47
CA GLY A 421 3.18 18.04 -6.37
C GLY A 421 2.21 17.09 -5.70
N VAL A 422 2.47 15.78 -5.64
CA VAL A 422 1.65 14.88 -4.79
C VAL A 422 2.47 14.10 -3.78
N CYS A 423 3.70 13.67 -4.11
CA CYS A 423 4.63 12.97 -3.18
C CYS A 423 6.11 12.96 -3.66
N SER A 424 6.57 13.98 -4.40
CA SER A 424 7.87 13.95 -5.09
C SER A 424 9.07 13.92 -4.15
N THR A 425 10.11 13.14 -4.49
CA THR A 425 11.45 13.19 -3.86
C THR A 425 12.54 13.20 -4.93
N SER A 426 13.56 14.03 -4.73
CA SER A 426 14.87 13.89 -5.39
C SER A 426 15.83 13.07 -4.49
N PRO A 427 16.78 12.30 -5.05
CA PRO A 427 17.78 11.60 -4.25
C PRO A 427 18.75 12.60 -3.58
N VAL A 428 18.88 12.52 -2.26
CA VAL A 428 19.84 13.31 -1.47
C VAL A 428 20.99 12.40 -1.05
N THR A 429 22.23 12.83 -1.33
CA THR A 429 23.47 12.13 -0.97
C THR A 429 23.91 12.38 0.48
N GLU A 430 24.79 11.50 0.94
CA GLU A 430 25.20 11.10 2.31
C GLU A 430 25.29 12.18 3.42
N ASP A 431 24.88 11.79 4.64
CA ASP A 431 25.12 12.51 5.90
C ASP A 431 26.48 12.07 6.48
N PRO A 432 27.37 12.99 6.90
CA PRO A 432 28.65 12.61 7.50
C PRO A 432 28.45 11.97 8.89
N LEU A 433 29.21 10.90 9.15
CA LEU A 433 29.30 10.29 10.48
C LEU A 433 29.94 11.30 11.46
N PRO A 434 29.54 11.32 12.75
CA PRO A 434 30.20 12.16 13.74
C PRO A 434 31.64 11.67 13.92
N GLY A 435 32.63 12.46 13.49
CA GLY A 435 34.05 12.18 13.77
C GLY A 435 35.06 12.42 12.64
N THR A 436 34.67 12.85 11.44
CA THR A 436 35.65 13.12 10.36
C THR A 436 35.73 14.60 10.03
N SER A 437 36.82 15.25 10.43
CA SER A 437 37.20 16.60 10.02
C SER A 437 37.59 16.61 8.53
N ALA A 438 36.85 17.34 7.70
CA ALA A 438 37.21 17.58 6.32
C ALA A 438 38.25 18.71 6.24
N GLU A 439 39.48 18.36 5.82
CA GLU A 439 40.47 19.32 5.37
C GLU A 439 40.03 19.88 4.01
N GLN A 440 40.02 21.21 3.90
CA GLN A 440 39.78 21.93 2.66
C GLN A 440 41.03 21.81 1.77
N SER A 441 40.85 21.36 0.53
CA SER A 441 41.82 21.62 -0.54
C SER A 441 41.15 22.43 -1.66
N GLU A 442 41.64 23.65 -1.81
CA GLU A 442 41.42 24.50 -2.98
C GLU A 442 42.11 23.89 -4.20
N GLY A 443 41.44 23.93 -5.36
CA GLY A 443 42.03 23.55 -6.65
C GLY A 443 41.16 23.94 -7.85
N CYS A 444 41.59 24.98 -8.56
CA CYS A 444 40.98 25.62 -9.73
C CYS A 444 40.63 24.72 -10.95
N GLY A 445 39.60 25.14 -11.70
CA GLY A 445 39.79 25.48 -13.13
C GLY A 445 38.92 24.81 -14.20
N ALA A 446 38.20 25.67 -14.95
CA ALA A 446 37.82 25.58 -16.38
C ALA A 446 36.51 24.85 -16.81
N SER A 447 35.46 25.67 -16.95
CA SER A 447 34.59 25.91 -18.14
C SER A 447 34.37 24.80 -19.18
N CYS A 448 33.10 24.48 -19.44
CA CYS A 448 32.48 24.65 -20.77
C CYS A 448 30.94 24.53 -20.70
N SER A 449 30.28 25.48 -21.34
CA SER A 449 28.84 25.68 -21.45
C SER A 449 28.18 24.73 -22.46
N THR A 450 26.91 24.38 -22.25
CA THR A 450 25.93 24.14 -23.33
C THR A 450 24.51 24.44 -22.85
N GLU A 451 23.80 25.21 -23.68
CA GLU A 451 22.39 25.64 -23.57
C GLU A 451 21.37 24.50 -23.80
N PRO A 452 20.09 24.69 -23.40
CA PRO A 452 19.09 23.63 -23.34
C PRO A 452 18.33 23.42 -24.67
N ALA A 453 17.95 22.18 -24.97
CA ALA A 453 17.12 21.82 -26.13
C ALA A 453 15.61 21.83 -25.79
N GLU A 454 14.81 22.42 -26.69
CA GLU A 454 13.35 22.48 -26.67
C GLU A 454 12.67 21.13 -27.01
N PRO A 455 11.38 20.94 -26.63
CA PRO A 455 10.68 19.66 -26.67
C PRO A 455 10.07 19.33 -28.04
N VAL A 456 10.06 18.05 -28.41
CA VAL A 456 9.45 17.54 -29.66
C VAL A 456 8.15 16.80 -29.34
N ASN A 457 7.04 17.29 -29.91
CA ASN A 457 5.76 16.60 -30.01
C ASN A 457 5.85 15.39 -30.95
N ALA A 458 5.38 14.21 -30.54
CA ALA A 458 5.24 13.05 -31.42
C ALA A 458 3.78 12.58 -31.47
N ALA A 459 3.16 12.87 -32.62
CA ALA A 459 1.92 12.24 -33.08
C ALA A 459 2.22 10.89 -33.77
N ALA A 460 1.16 10.08 -33.89
CA ALA A 460 1.16 8.67 -34.21
C ALA A 460 1.73 8.24 -35.58
N GLY A 461 2.25 7.00 -35.59
CA GLY A 461 2.03 6.02 -36.65
C GLY A 461 3.15 5.84 -37.69
N GLN A 462 3.80 4.67 -37.68
CA GLN A 462 3.85 3.75 -38.82
C GLN A 462 4.65 2.48 -38.47
N ALA A 463 4.16 1.35 -38.98
CA ALA A 463 4.71 -0.01 -38.84
C ALA A 463 5.94 -0.25 -39.71
N LEU A 464 6.64 -1.37 -39.46
CA LEU A 464 7.32 -2.32 -40.38
C LEU A 464 8.44 -3.09 -39.59
N PRO A 465 8.99 -4.23 -40.06
CA PRO A 465 8.37 -5.40 -40.68
C PRO A 465 8.83 -6.73 -40.04
N VAL A 466 8.19 -7.82 -40.48
CA VAL A 466 8.55 -9.24 -40.23
C VAL A 466 9.81 -9.62 -41.00
N VAL A 467 10.72 -10.39 -40.37
CA VAL A 467 11.74 -11.20 -41.06
C VAL A 467 11.70 -12.61 -40.48
N GLN A 468 11.35 -13.58 -41.33
CA GLN A 468 11.57 -15.01 -41.12
C GLN A 468 13.02 -15.39 -41.44
N ALA A 469 13.58 -16.37 -40.73
CA ALA A 469 14.56 -17.28 -41.30
C ALA A 469 14.40 -18.67 -40.67
N GLU A 470 14.37 -19.67 -41.53
CA GLU A 470 14.09 -21.08 -41.28
C GLU A 470 15.27 -21.86 -40.68
N THR A 471 14.89 -23.05 -40.27
CA THR A 471 15.55 -24.21 -39.64
C THR A 471 16.79 -24.80 -40.34
N GLU A 472 17.66 -25.44 -39.54
CA GLU A 472 18.21 -26.75 -39.89
C GLU A 472 18.58 -27.60 -38.65
N GLU A 473 18.54 -28.92 -38.85
CA GLU A 473 18.36 -30.02 -37.91
C GLU A 473 19.61 -30.48 -37.13
N GLY A 474 19.40 -31.25 -36.04
CA GLY A 474 20.29 -32.39 -35.75
C GLY A 474 20.56 -32.79 -34.29
N MET A 475 19.82 -33.82 -33.82
CA MET A 475 20.28 -34.92 -32.94
C MET A 475 20.52 -34.60 -31.42
N ALA A 476 19.58 -34.83 -30.50
CA ALA A 476 19.03 -36.07 -29.93
C ALA A 476 19.72 -36.60 -28.64
N ARG A 477 18.85 -36.91 -27.66
CA ARG A 477 18.95 -37.85 -26.51
C ARG A 477 19.46 -37.34 -25.15
N GLY A 478 18.48 -37.03 -24.29
CA GLY A 478 18.11 -37.86 -23.13
C GLY A 478 18.90 -37.66 -21.83
N PHE A 479 18.21 -37.38 -20.74
CA PHE A 479 18.17 -38.22 -19.53
C PHE A 479 17.15 -37.64 -18.53
N PHE A 480 16.21 -38.49 -18.11
CA PHE A 480 15.43 -38.31 -16.89
C PHE A 480 16.33 -38.57 -15.68
N GLY A 481 16.15 -37.79 -14.63
CA GLY A 481 16.71 -37.96 -13.28
C GLY A 481 16.03 -37.00 -12.33
#